data_AF-A0A7S2GUD9-F1
#
_entry.id   AF-A0A7S2GUD9-F1
#
_cell.length_a   1.000
_cell.length_b   1.000
_cell.length_c   1.000
_cell.angle_alpha   90.00
_cell.angle_beta   90.00
_cell.angle_gamma   90.00
#
_symmetry.space_group_name_H-M   'P 1'
#
loop_
_entity.id
_entity.type
_entity.pdbx_description
1 polymer ?
#
loop_
_entity_poly.entity_id
_entity_poly.type
_entity_poly.pdbx_seq_one_letter_code
_entity_poly.pdbx_strand_id
1 'polypeptide(L)'
;QKQRSRDARAKAKGGGTQRLELIAEQTAWLAGNSVEATDDSSKYDWDVETSANVEAIFGTEGFLTNGASAGPGDTVGLVLDKSSFYAEAGGQEADLGTISILSESGDSIGKFNVVDVQTYGGFLLHTGTIEEGEIEVGTLVKCEVDYDRRRDVAPNHS
;
A
#
# COMPACT_ATOMS: atom_id res chain seq x y z
N GLN A 1 -3.11 37.77 13.30
CA GLN A 1 -4.33 36.96 13.44
C GLN A 1 -4.87 36.66 12.04
N LYS A 2 -5.35 35.43 11.79
CA LYS A 2 -5.84 34.85 10.52
C LYS A 2 -4.79 34.12 9.66
N GLN A 3 -4.32 32.97 10.12
CA GLN A 3 -3.91 31.84 9.25
C GLN A 3 -3.80 30.55 10.08
N ARG A 4 -4.84 30.19 10.83
CA ARG A 4 -4.92 28.92 11.57
C ARG A 4 -6.38 28.48 11.64
N SER A 5 -6.95 28.13 10.50
CA SER A 5 -8.32 27.62 10.44
C SER A 5 -8.59 27.05 9.05
N ARG A 6 -8.14 25.82 8.78
CA ARG A 6 -8.80 24.92 7.82
C ARG A 6 -8.45 23.44 8.01
N ASP A 7 -7.29 23.09 8.55
CA ASP A 7 -6.84 21.68 8.59
C ASP A 7 -7.09 20.94 9.90
N ALA A 8 -8.33 20.96 10.42
CA ALA A 8 -8.66 20.20 11.64
C ALA A 8 -10.12 19.73 11.73
N ARG A 9 -10.77 19.41 10.60
CA ARG A 9 -12.11 18.82 10.61
C ARG A 9 -12.28 17.70 9.57
N ALA A 10 -11.61 16.60 9.83
CA ALA A 10 -12.05 15.28 9.37
C ALA A 10 -11.70 14.20 10.40
N LYS A 11 -11.98 14.46 11.69
CA LYS A 11 -11.95 13.39 12.70
C LYS A 11 -13.28 12.63 12.70
N ALA A 12 -13.16 11.35 12.38
CA ALA A 12 -14.00 10.23 12.82
C ALA A 12 -15.48 10.26 12.40
N LYS A 13 -15.79 9.54 11.32
CA LYS A 13 -17.09 8.88 11.13
C LYS A 13 -16.90 7.59 10.33
N GLY A 14 -17.10 6.45 11.00
CA GLY A 14 -17.27 5.13 10.37
C GLY A 14 -16.11 4.19 10.64
N GLY A 15 -16.31 3.23 11.55
CA GLY A 15 -15.44 2.07 11.74
C GLY A 15 -15.61 1.05 10.61
N GLY A 16 -15.25 1.48 9.40
CA GLY A 16 -15.02 0.64 8.25
C GLY A 16 -13.89 1.31 7.49
N THR A 17 -12.75 0.63 7.36
CA THR A 17 -11.64 1.08 6.50
C THR A 17 -12.25 1.53 5.17
N GLN A 18 -12.03 2.78 4.78
CA GLN A 18 -12.47 3.24 3.47
C GLN A 18 -11.73 2.37 2.45
N ARG A 19 -12.46 1.47 1.78
CA ARG A 19 -11.87 0.60 0.76
C ARG A 19 -11.49 1.48 -0.41
N LEU A 20 -10.21 1.65 -0.63
CA LEU A 20 -9.69 2.32 -1.81
C LEU A 20 -9.80 1.34 -2.98
N GLU A 21 -10.34 1.82 -4.10
CA GLU A 21 -10.59 1.02 -5.28
C GLU A 21 -10.08 1.78 -6.50
N LEU A 22 -9.32 1.09 -7.35
CA LEU A 22 -8.93 1.63 -8.64
C LEU A 22 -9.96 1.21 -9.69
N ILE A 23 -10.61 2.18 -10.31
CA ILE A 23 -11.43 1.92 -11.50
C ILE A 23 -10.59 2.12 -12.76
N ALA A 24 -11.22 1.91 -13.92
CA ALA A 24 -10.56 2.00 -15.23
C ALA A 24 -9.76 3.29 -15.43
N GLU A 25 -10.27 4.43 -14.92
CA GLU A 25 -9.59 5.73 -15.00
C GLU A 25 -8.25 5.72 -14.24
N GLN A 26 -8.22 5.22 -13.00
CA GLN A 26 -7.00 5.18 -12.22
C GLN A 26 -6.00 4.18 -12.78
N THR A 27 -6.45 3.01 -13.26
CA THR A 27 -5.55 2.06 -13.92
C THR A 27 -4.97 2.63 -15.23
N ALA A 28 -5.75 3.41 -15.97
CA ALA A 28 -5.27 4.10 -17.16
C ALA A 28 -4.28 5.23 -16.81
N TRP A 29 -4.50 5.92 -15.68
CA TRP A 29 -3.56 6.90 -15.16
C TRP A 29 -2.21 6.26 -14.82
N LEU A 30 -2.20 5.12 -14.13
CA LEU A 30 -0.97 4.39 -13.80
C LEU A 30 -0.17 4.05 -15.07
N ALA A 31 -0.84 3.40 -16.04
CA ALA A 31 -0.20 3.06 -17.31
C ALA A 31 0.28 4.31 -18.09
N GLY A 32 -0.49 5.40 -18.05
CA GLY A 32 -0.11 6.68 -18.68
C GLY A 32 1.07 7.40 -18.02
N ASN A 33 1.34 7.10 -16.74
CA ASN A 33 2.47 7.64 -15.98
C ASN A 33 3.66 6.67 -15.92
N SER A 34 3.71 5.68 -16.82
CA SER A 34 4.79 4.68 -16.91
C SER A 34 4.95 3.80 -15.67
N VAL A 35 3.89 3.64 -14.87
CA VAL A 35 3.85 2.62 -13.82
C VAL A 35 3.58 1.28 -14.48
N GLU A 36 4.49 0.32 -14.30
CA GLU A 36 4.34 -1.05 -14.78
C GLU A 36 3.48 -1.89 -13.82
N ALA A 37 2.97 -3.02 -14.30
CA ALA A 37 2.26 -3.96 -13.45
C ALA A 37 3.18 -4.47 -12.33
N THR A 38 2.64 -4.63 -11.13
CA THR A 38 3.42 -5.09 -9.97
C THR A 38 3.90 -6.53 -10.21
N ASP A 39 5.21 -6.77 -10.07
CA ASP A 39 5.76 -8.12 -10.08
C ASP A 39 5.39 -8.84 -8.78
N ASP A 40 4.44 -9.77 -8.88
CA ASP A 40 3.92 -10.58 -7.77
C ASP A 40 4.43 -12.03 -7.80
N SER A 41 5.52 -12.29 -8.54
CA SER A 41 6.06 -13.65 -8.70
C SER A 41 6.47 -14.30 -7.37
N SER A 42 6.91 -13.50 -6.39
CA SER A 42 7.29 -13.93 -5.04
C SER A 42 6.11 -14.11 -4.08
N LYS A 43 4.86 -14.01 -4.53
CA LYS A 43 3.69 -14.23 -3.64
C LYS A 43 3.59 -15.65 -3.05
N TYR A 44 4.26 -16.62 -3.65
CA TYR A 44 4.31 -18.01 -3.18
C TYR A 44 5.54 -18.33 -2.34
N ASP A 45 6.48 -17.39 -2.24
CA ASP A 45 7.62 -17.51 -1.35
C ASP A 45 7.14 -17.23 0.08
N TRP A 46 7.57 -18.08 1.02
CA TRP A 46 7.18 -18.01 2.43
C TRP A 46 8.33 -17.48 3.27
N ASP A 47 7.99 -16.72 4.31
CA ASP A 47 8.95 -16.20 5.29
C ASP A 47 10.07 -15.35 4.64
N VAL A 48 9.73 -14.66 3.53
CA VAL A 48 10.62 -13.74 2.82
C VAL A 48 10.28 -12.29 3.08
N GLU A 49 11.32 -11.46 3.13
CA GLU A 49 11.19 -10.01 3.13
C GLU A 49 11.52 -9.48 1.74
N THR A 50 10.68 -8.58 1.20
CA THR A 50 10.85 -8.07 -0.17
C THR A 50 11.07 -6.57 -0.14
N SER A 51 12.22 -6.09 -0.64
CA SER A 51 12.42 -4.65 -0.87
C SER A 51 11.76 -4.22 -2.17
N ALA A 52 11.06 -3.10 -2.19
CA ALA A 52 10.30 -2.59 -3.33
C ALA A 52 10.37 -1.06 -3.40
N ASN A 53 10.04 -0.49 -4.56
CA ASN A 53 9.88 0.94 -4.75
C ASN A 53 8.39 1.30 -4.82
N VAL A 54 8.04 2.44 -4.24
CA VAL A 54 6.68 2.99 -4.35
C VAL A 54 6.51 3.66 -5.71
N GLU A 55 5.71 3.08 -6.58
CA GLU A 55 5.46 3.62 -7.92
C GLU A 55 4.30 4.62 -7.94
N ALA A 56 3.31 4.43 -7.07
CA ALA A 56 2.22 5.39 -6.89
C ALA A 56 1.61 5.31 -5.49
N ILE A 57 1.05 6.43 -5.03
CA ILE A 57 0.29 6.52 -3.79
C ILE A 57 -1.11 7.05 -4.13
N PHE A 58 -2.15 6.30 -3.78
CA PHE A 58 -3.54 6.62 -4.01
C PHE A 58 -4.23 7.00 -2.70
N GLY A 59 -4.65 8.25 -2.58
CA GLY A 59 -5.43 8.75 -1.44
C GLY A 59 -6.92 8.87 -1.75
N THR A 60 -7.67 9.42 -0.81
CA THR A 60 -9.13 9.61 -0.94
C THR A 60 -9.54 10.62 -2.02
N GLU A 61 -8.65 11.55 -2.37
CA GLU A 61 -8.85 12.56 -3.42
C GLU A 61 -8.17 12.20 -4.75
N GLY A 62 -7.56 11.01 -4.85
CA GLY A 62 -6.86 10.55 -6.04
C GLY A 62 -5.37 10.26 -5.80
N PHE A 63 -4.59 10.15 -6.89
CA PHE A 63 -3.15 9.92 -6.80
C PHE A 63 -2.41 11.16 -6.27
N LEU A 64 -1.47 10.93 -5.37
CA LEU A 64 -0.52 11.95 -4.93
C LEU A 64 0.43 12.26 -6.09
N THR A 65 0.60 13.54 -6.38
CA THR A 65 1.40 14.04 -7.50
C THR A 65 2.23 15.25 -7.07
N ASN A 66 3.19 15.66 -7.89
CA ASN A 66 4.02 16.86 -7.68
C ASN A 66 4.78 16.88 -6.33
N GLY A 67 5.28 15.73 -5.88
CA GLY A 67 6.02 15.61 -4.62
C GLY A 67 5.13 15.70 -3.37
N ALA A 68 3.83 15.45 -3.52
CA ALA A 68 2.96 15.25 -2.38
C ALA A 68 3.33 13.95 -1.65
N SER A 69 3.21 14.01 -0.33
CA SER A 69 3.53 12.94 0.61
C SER A 69 2.30 12.57 1.45
N ALA A 70 2.33 11.37 2.03
CA ALA A 70 1.35 10.93 3.02
C ALA A 70 2.06 10.65 4.36
N GLY A 71 1.40 10.97 5.47
CA GLY A 71 2.00 10.92 6.81
C GLY A 71 1.15 10.18 7.85
N PRO A 72 1.55 10.21 9.13
CA PRO A 72 0.95 9.38 10.16
C PRO A 72 -0.55 9.65 10.34
N GLY A 73 -1.35 8.58 10.29
CA GLY A 73 -2.80 8.60 10.37
C GLY A 73 -3.51 8.67 9.02
N ASP A 74 -2.79 8.88 7.92
CA ASP A 74 -3.39 8.84 6.59
C ASP A 74 -3.65 7.41 6.15
N THR A 75 -4.84 7.18 5.59
CA THR A 75 -5.20 5.93 4.91
C THR A 75 -4.99 6.11 3.42
N VAL A 76 -4.06 5.34 2.86
CA VAL A 76 -3.66 5.39 1.45
C VAL A 76 -3.50 3.99 0.88
N GLY A 77 -3.49 3.90 -0.45
CA GLY A 77 -3.17 2.70 -1.20
C GLY A 77 -1.81 2.85 -1.87
N LEU A 78 -0.90 1.92 -1.62
CA LEU A 78 0.43 1.90 -2.23
C LEU A 78 0.45 0.94 -3.42
N VAL A 79 0.91 1.43 -4.58
CA VAL A 79 1.29 0.60 -5.73
C VAL A 79 2.80 0.49 -5.74
N LEU A 80 3.29 -0.75 -5.77
CA LEU A 80 4.72 -1.07 -5.71
C LEU A 80 5.18 -1.69 -7.04
N ASP A 81 6.49 -1.58 -7.33
CA ASP A 81 7.12 -2.26 -8.47
C ASP A 81 7.05 -3.79 -8.35
N LYS A 82 7.20 -4.31 -7.14
CA LYS A 82 7.06 -5.73 -6.80
C LYS A 82 6.55 -5.96 -5.39
N SER A 83 5.97 -7.13 -5.14
CA SER A 83 5.42 -7.46 -3.82
C SER A 83 5.39 -8.97 -3.58
N SER A 84 5.65 -9.39 -2.34
CA SER A 84 5.40 -10.75 -1.86
C SER A 84 3.99 -10.93 -1.29
N PHE A 85 3.18 -9.87 -1.18
CA PHE A 85 1.80 -9.95 -0.70
C PHE A 85 0.90 -10.67 -1.73
N TYR A 86 0.04 -11.55 -1.25
CA TYR A 86 -1.05 -12.15 -2.00
C TYR A 86 -2.25 -11.20 -1.98
N ALA A 87 -2.61 -10.70 -3.15
CA ALA A 87 -3.86 -9.98 -3.35
C ALA A 87 -5.06 -10.93 -3.29
N GLU A 88 -6.19 -10.47 -2.75
CA GLU A 88 -7.43 -11.26 -2.70
C GLU A 88 -7.78 -11.84 -4.08
N ALA A 89 -7.75 -13.17 -4.18
CA ALA A 89 -8.01 -13.89 -5.41
C ALA A 89 -8.39 -15.34 -5.11
N GLY A 90 -9.16 -15.97 -6.02
CA GLY A 90 -9.41 -17.42 -5.97
C GLY A 90 -10.11 -17.93 -4.70
N GLY A 91 -10.76 -17.05 -3.93
CA GLY A 91 -11.41 -17.39 -2.66
C GLY A 91 -10.49 -17.33 -1.43
N GLN A 92 -9.22 -16.97 -1.59
CA GLN A 92 -8.30 -16.68 -0.50
C GLN A 92 -8.37 -15.19 -0.12
N GLU A 93 -8.44 -14.91 1.19
CA GLU A 93 -8.40 -13.54 1.71
C GLU A 93 -7.04 -12.88 1.41
N ALA A 94 -7.04 -11.57 1.17
CA ALA A 94 -5.80 -10.81 1.01
C ALA A 94 -4.89 -10.96 2.22
N ASP A 95 -3.58 -10.86 1.98
CA ASP A 95 -2.62 -10.76 3.07
C ASP A 95 -2.69 -9.43 3.82
N LEU A 96 -2.26 -9.52 5.08
CA LEU A 96 -1.97 -8.37 5.93
C LEU A 96 -0.49 -8.40 6.27
N GLY A 97 -0.01 -7.30 6.82
CA GLY A 97 1.39 -7.19 7.22
C GLY A 97 1.80 -5.74 7.33
N THR A 98 3.10 -5.52 7.25
CA THR A 98 3.68 -4.19 7.40
C THR A 98 4.61 -3.88 6.25
N ILE A 99 4.67 -2.60 5.89
CA ILE A 99 5.65 -2.07 4.96
C ILE A 99 6.50 -1.06 5.75
N SER A 100 7.77 -1.39 5.93
CA SER A 100 8.76 -0.50 6.55
C SER A 100 9.23 0.53 5.52
N ILE A 101 9.14 1.82 5.85
CA ILE A 101 9.58 2.93 5.00
C ILE A 101 11.08 3.14 5.25
N LEU A 102 11.89 3.11 4.19
CA LEU A 102 13.35 3.16 4.33
C LEU A 102 13.91 4.53 3.92
N SER A 103 14.99 4.93 4.60
CA SER A 103 15.83 6.04 4.15
C SER A 103 16.69 5.61 2.94
N GLU A 104 17.33 6.57 2.28
CA GLU A 104 18.34 6.29 1.25
C GLU A 104 19.51 5.41 1.75
N SER A 105 19.75 5.42 3.06
CA SER A 105 20.77 4.57 3.72
C SER A 105 20.26 3.17 4.07
N GLY A 106 18.97 2.89 3.86
CA GLY A 106 18.33 1.61 4.17
C GLY A 106 17.81 1.47 5.59
N ASP A 107 17.88 2.52 6.42
CA ASP A 107 17.35 2.50 7.77
C ASP A 107 15.83 2.67 7.77
N SER A 108 15.12 1.92 8.61
CA SER A 108 13.68 2.10 8.79
C SER A 108 13.38 3.44 9.47
N ILE A 109 12.62 4.29 8.79
CA ILE A 109 12.23 5.65 9.23
C ILE A 109 10.72 5.80 9.40
N GLY A 110 9.96 4.74 9.11
CA GLY A 110 8.51 4.76 9.18
C GLY A 110 7.91 3.39 8.96
N LYS A 111 6.60 3.31 9.17
CA LYS A 111 5.85 2.06 9.14
C LYS A 111 4.45 2.29 8.58
N PHE A 112 4.07 1.46 7.63
CA PHE A 112 2.74 1.39 7.05
C PHE A 112 2.11 0.04 7.38
N ASN A 113 0.92 0.06 7.97
CA ASN A 113 0.17 -1.14 8.32
C ASN A 113 -0.79 -1.49 7.19
N VAL A 114 -0.51 -2.61 6.50
CA VAL A 114 -1.31 -3.12 5.38
C VAL A 114 -2.52 -3.86 5.93
N VAL A 115 -3.72 -3.44 5.52
CA VAL A 115 -4.99 -4.03 5.97
C VAL A 115 -5.82 -4.66 4.85
N ASP A 116 -5.43 -4.43 3.59
CA ASP A 116 -6.05 -5.06 2.42
C ASP A 116 -5.08 -5.00 1.24
N VAL A 117 -5.10 -6.01 0.37
CA VAL A 117 -4.31 -6.06 -0.88
C VAL A 117 -5.22 -6.54 -2.00
N GLN A 118 -5.37 -5.71 -3.03
CA GLN A 118 -6.29 -5.97 -4.15
C GLN A 118 -5.55 -5.82 -5.48
N THR A 119 -5.97 -6.57 -6.50
CA THR A 119 -5.38 -6.49 -7.85
C THR A 119 -6.30 -5.77 -8.82
N TYR A 120 -5.75 -4.82 -9.57
CA TYR A 120 -6.47 -4.04 -10.57
C TYR A 120 -5.67 -4.00 -11.86
N GLY A 121 -6.03 -4.83 -12.84
CA GLY A 121 -5.35 -4.83 -14.14
C GLY A 121 -3.84 -5.12 -14.08
N GLY A 122 -3.39 -5.89 -13.07
CA GLY A 122 -1.97 -6.21 -12.84
C GLY A 122 -1.28 -5.32 -11.80
N PHE A 123 -1.91 -4.22 -11.37
CA PHE A 123 -1.39 -3.41 -10.27
C PHE A 123 -1.88 -3.96 -8.92
N LEU A 124 -0.98 -4.13 -7.96
CA LEU A 124 -1.35 -4.46 -6.59
C LEU A 124 -1.52 -3.18 -5.78
N LEU A 125 -2.72 -2.97 -5.22
CA LEU A 125 -3.03 -1.88 -4.32
C LEU A 125 -2.98 -2.36 -2.87
N HIS A 126 -1.95 -1.94 -2.13
CA HIS A 126 -1.79 -2.22 -0.71
C HIS A 126 -2.47 -1.11 0.09
N THR A 127 -3.69 -1.34 0.56
CA THR A 127 -4.44 -0.37 1.36
C THR A 127 -4.09 -0.50 2.83
N GLY A 128 -3.85 0.63 3.48
CA GLY A 128 -3.35 0.64 4.84
C GLY A 128 -3.29 2.03 5.43
N THR A 129 -2.75 2.10 6.65
CA THR A 129 -2.56 3.36 7.37
C THR A 129 -1.08 3.54 7.69
N ILE A 130 -0.58 4.76 7.51
CA ILE A 130 0.76 5.12 7.93
C ILE A 130 0.74 5.28 9.45
N GLU A 131 1.49 4.45 10.16
CA GLU A 131 1.61 4.52 11.61
C GLU A 131 2.69 5.52 12.00
N GLU A 132 3.82 5.51 11.28
CA GLU A 132 5.00 6.31 11.56
C GLU A 132 5.71 6.72 10.26
N GLY A 133 6.38 7.87 10.27
CA GLY A 133 7.11 8.39 9.11
C GLY A 133 6.22 9.03 8.05
N GLU A 134 6.83 9.34 6.92
CA GLU A 134 6.20 9.98 5.76
C GLU A 134 6.65 9.22 4.51
N ILE A 135 5.75 9.07 3.54
CA ILE A 135 5.98 8.28 2.33
C ILE A 135 5.69 9.12 1.09
N GLU A 136 6.61 9.03 0.12
CA GLU A 136 6.54 9.69 -1.18
C GLU A 136 6.72 8.67 -2.30
N VAL A 137 6.23 8.99 -3.50
CA VAL A 137 6.50 8.20 -4.70
C VAL A 137 8.02 8.15 -4.94
N GLY A 138 8.54 6.96 -5.24
CA GLY A 138 9.96 6.66 -5.40
C GLY A 138 10.65 6.24 -4.10
N THR A 139 9.95 6.21 -2.97
CA THR A 139 10.53 5.78 -1.69
C THR A 139 10.81 4.28 -1.70
N LEU A 140 11.98 3.89 -1.20
CA LEU A 140 12.33 2.49 -0.99
C LEU A 140 11.62 1.96 0.26
N VAL A 141 11.01 0.79 0.14
CA VAL A 141 10.27 0.15 1.22
C VAL A 141 10.65 -1.32 1.38
N LYS A 142 10.37 -1.88 2.55
CA LYS A 142 10.51 -3.31 2.84
C LYS A 142 9.17 -3.90 3.24
N CYS A 143 8.73 -4.89 2.45
CA CYS A 143 7.49 -5.62 2.62
C CYS A 143 7.68 -6.80 3.57
N GLU A 144 6.87 -6.86 4.61
CA GLU A 144 6.83 -7.91 5.63
C GLU A 144 5.40 -8.43 5.75
N VAL A 145 5.14 -9.60 5.16
CA VAL A 145 3.84 -10.26 5.23
C VAL A 145 3.66 -10.94 6.58
N ASP A 146 2.45 -10.89 7.13
CA ASP A 146 2.05 -11.75 8.26
C ASP A 146 1.85 -13.21 7.77
N TYR A 147 2.96 -13.95 7.70
CA TYR A 147 2.95 -15.34 7.22
C TYR A 147 2.24 -16.30 8.18
N ASP A 148 2.17 -15.98 9.47
CA ASP A 148 1.39 -16.77 10.43
C ASP A 148 -0.10 -16.70 10.06
N ARG A 149 -0.62 -15.48 9.82
CA ARG A 149 -1.99 -15.32 9.30
C ARG A 149 -2.15 -15.98 7.93
N ARG A 150 -1.20 -15.81 7.01
CA ARG A 150 -1.29 -16.44 5.68
C ARG A 150 -1.42 -17.96 5.78
N ARG A 151 -0.70 -18.62 6.70
CA ARG A 151 -0.81 -20.08 6.92
C ARG A 151 -2.21 -20.49 7.39
N ASP A 152 -2.91 -19.64 8.14
CA ASP A 152 -4.26 -19.91 8.63
C ASP A 152 -5.34 -19.72 7.55
N VAL A 153 -5.15 -18.76 6.63
CA VAL A 153 -6.16 -18.41 5.61
C VAL A 153 -5.88 -18.98 4.22
N ALA A 154 -4.64 -19.40 3.96
CA ALA A 154 -4.29 -20.05 2.71
C ALA A 154 -5.04 -21.39 2.61
N PRO A 155 -5.68 -21.69 1.47
CA PRO A 155 -6.23 -23.02 1.25
C PRO A 155 -5.10 -24.04 1.39
N ASN A 156 -5.30 -25.08 2.20
CA ASN A 156 -4.40 -26.23 2.22
C ASN A 156 -4.35 -26.83 0.80
N HIS A 157 -3.36 -26.42 0.02
CA HIS A 157 -3.13 -26.96 -1.30
C HIS A 157 -2.46 -28.32 -1.12
N SER A 158 -3.29 -29.37 -1.02
CA SER A 158 -2.86 -30.78 -0.95
C SER A 158 -2.58 -31.33 -2.35
#